data_AF-A0A2A5CC17-F1
#
_entry.id   AF-A0A2A5CC17-F1
#
_cell.length_a   1.000
_cell.length_b   1.000
_cell.length_c   1.000
_cell.angle_alpha   90.00
_cell.angle_beta   90.00
_cell.angle_gamma   90.00
#
_symmetry.space_group_name_H-M   'P 1'
#
loop_
_entity.id
_entity.type
_entity.pdbx_description
1 polymer ?
#
loop_
_entity_poly.entity_id
_entity_poly.type
_entity_poly.pdbx_seq_one_letter_code
_entity_poly.pdbx_strand_id
1 'polypeptide(L)'
;MHKTSKIKGVYLGVAVALSLVSTPASATIVYDANVTPDIIFGSGNSNGSFTVDRSSGVELGLRAKIPFTGTLHSNGDGTYSYTLAEANPKWNFDWTVNTDYSGTTGNVINSFTYEIGIDFDPGIGTDFFAFDPITPSTAAPFYDHSIGTNSTGNGGGAEVPLSNPPTAAELAAAPGLYQTLIGNNNVLQQSWRHAFFTALSGKSYDPTIGGTYDIYLAAFANGVQVARTDIQVTVPEPAPFALMALSLLGMGLYRRKRR
;
A
#
# COMPACT_ATOMS: atom_id res chain seq x y z
N MET A 1 66.39 59.22 -8.64
CA MET A 1 65.61 59.19 -7.39
C MET A 1 64.25 59.83 -7.63
N HIS A 2 63.22 59.04 -7.95
CA HIS A 2 61.84 59.44 -7.73
C HIS A 2 60.98 58.19 -7.49
N LYS A 3 60.20 58.26 -6.41
CA LYS A 3 59.48 57.19 -5.73
C LYS A 3 58.07 57.00 -6.32
N THR A 4 57.58 55.76 -6.26
CA THR A 4 56.17 55.32 -6.01
C THR A 4 55.06 55.83 -6.94
N SER A 5 54.19 54.98 -7.50
CA SER A 5 53.15 54.27 -6.75
C SER A 5 52.53 53.15 -7.60
N LYS A 6 52.40 51.95 -7.02
CA LYS A 6 51.63 50.83 -7.59
C LYS A 6 50.23 50.86 -6.98
N ILE A 7 49.20 51.14 -7.78
CA ILE A 7 47.81 50.98 -7.38
C ILE A 7 47.45 49.50 -7.55
N LYS A 8 47.26 48.80 -6.43
CA LYS A 8 46.67 47.45 -6.40
C LYS A 8 45.16 47.61 -6.42
N GLY A 9 44.53 47.30 -7.55
CA GLY A 9 43.08 47.17 -7.64
C GLY A 9 42.65 45.88 -6.94
N VAL A 10 41.90 46.02 -5.84
CA VAL A 10 41.20 44.93 -5.16
C VAL A 10 39.91 44.69 -5.92
N TYR A 11 39.78 43.57 -6.61
CA TYR A 11 38.50 43.12 -7.16
C TYR A 11 37.69 42.46 -6.03
N LEU A 12 36.70 43.17 -5.53
CA LEU A 12 35.69 42.63 -4.62
C LEU A 12 34.65 41.89 -5.46
N GLY A 13 34.82 40.58 -5.61
CA GLY A 13 33.84 39.72 -6.28
C GLY A 13 32.64 39.48 -5.36
N VAL A 14 31.48 40.05 -5.73
CA VAL A 14 30.20 39.79 -5.08
C VAL A 14 29.75 38.36 -5.45
N ALA A 15 29.75 37.46 -4.48
CA ALA A 15 29.12 36.15 -4.62
C ALA A 15 27.60 36.32 -4.49
N VAL A 16 26.86 36.19 -5.60
CA VAL A 16 25.40 36.08 -5.58
C VAL A 16 25.06 34.65 -5.17
N ALA A 17 24.66 34.47 -3.92
CA ALA A 17 24.09 33.21 -3.45
C ALA A 17 22.65 33.09 -4.00
N LEU A 18 22.46 32.29 -5.06
CA LEU A 18 21.14 31.84 -5.49
C LEU A 18 20.60 30.88 -4.43
N SER A 19 19.76 31.37 -3.52
CA SER A 19 18.96 30.49 -2.65
C SER A 19 17.92 29.80 -3.52
N LEU A 20 18.14 28.53 -3.84
CA LEU A 20 17.11 27.65 -4.39
C LEU A 20 15.99 27.55 -3.35
N VAL A 21 14.87 28.22 -3.62
CA VAL A 21 13.65 28.04 -2.83
C VAL A 21 13.12 26.65 -3.20
N SER A 22 13.31 25.67 -2.32
CA SER A 22 12.68 24.36 -2.46
C SER A 22 11.18 24.55 -2.27
N THR A 23 10.42 24.57 -3.37
CA THR A 23 8.97 24.45 -3.28
C THR A 23 8.64 23.07 -2.72
N PRO A 24 7.81 22.95 -1.66
CA PRO A 24 7.35 21.64 -1.23
C PRO A 24 6.59 21.00 -2.40
N ALA A 25 7.04 19.82 -2.85
CA ALA A 25 6.26 19.02 -3.78
C ALA A 25 4.98 18.59 -3.03
N SER A 26 3.83 19.13 -3.45
CA SER A 26 2.55 18.67 -2.92
C SER A 26 2.27 17.30 -3.51
N ALA A 27 2.30 16.27 -2.66
CA ALA A 27 1.67 14.99 -2.92
C ALA A 27 0.23 15.24 -3.39
N THR A 28 -0.18 14.66 -4.52
CA THR A 28 -1.60 14.59 -4.87
C THR A 28 -1.99 13.13 -4.78
N ILE A 29 -2.82 12.80 -3.78
CA ILE A 29 -3.51 11.51 -3.74
C ILE A 29 -4.49 11.48 -4.93
N VAL A 30 -4.40 10.43 -5.74
CA VAL A 30 -5.28 10.21 -6.88
C VAL A 30 -6.11 8.96 -6.62
N TYR A 31 -7.43 9.11 -6.62
CA TYR A 31 -8.37 8.01 -6.49
C TYR A 31 -8.68 7.39 -7.86
N ASP A 32 -9.07 6.12 -7.83
CA ASP A 32 -9.37 5.31 -9.00
C ASP A 32 -8.29 5.29 -10.10
N ALA A 33 -7.05 5.49 -9.69
CA ALA A 33 -5.93 5.53 -10.61
C ALA A 33 -5.51 4.13 -11.05
N ASN A 34 -4.88 4.09 -12.23
CA ASN A 34 -4.00 3.00 -12.62
C ASN A 34 -2.65 3.16 -11.91
N VAL A 35 -2.04 2.02 -11.59
CA VAL A 35 -0.66 1.93 -11.08
C VAL A 35 0.29 1.60 -12.23
N THR A 36 1.57 1.90 -12.07
CA THR A 36 2.59 1.77 -13.12
C THR A 36 3.51 0.60 -12.83
N PRO A 37 3.76 -0.29 -13.81
CA PRO A 37 3.30 -0.23 -15.21
C PRO A 37 1.90 -0.82 -15.45
N ASP A 38 1.53 -1.84 -14.68
CA ASP A 38 0.30 -2.63 -14.76
C ASP A 38 0.23 -3.46 -13.47
N ILE A 39 -0.75 -4.36 -13.35
CA ILE A 39 -0.75 -5.40 -12.33
C ILE A 39 0.17 -6.54 -12.76
N ILE A 40 1.29 -6.69 -12.08
CA ILE A 40 2.34 -7.64 -12.46
C ILE A 40 2.23 -8.98 -11.71
N PHE A 41 1.39 -9.08 -10.68
CA PHE A 41 1.10 -10.35 -10.00
C PHE A 41 -0.12 -11.03 -10.61
N GLY A 42 -0.01 -12.34 -10.89
CA GLY A 42 -1.08 -13.13 -11.50
C GLY A 42 -1.51 -12.61 -12.88
N SER A 43 -2.24 -13.43 -13.64
CA SER A 43 -2.69 -13.03 -14.99
C SER A 43 -4.13 -12.53 -14.99
N GLY A 44 -4.44 -11.56 -15.87
CA GLY A 44 -5.81 -11.10 -16.12
C GLY A 44 -6.37 -10.13 -15.08
N ASN A 45 -5.54 -9.65 -14.16
CA ASN A 45 -5.94 -8.63 -13.21
C ASN A 45 -6.04 -7.27 -13.92
N SER A 46 -7.18 -6.59 -13.83
CA SER A 46 -7.33 -5.25 -14.40
C SER A 46 -6.55 -4.22 -13.58
N ASN A 47 -5.91 -3.28 -14.27
CA ASN A 47 -5.30 -2.10 -13.67
C ASN A 47 -6.37 -1.02 -13.43
N GLY A 48 -6.39 -0.42 -12.25
CA GLY A 48 -7.37 0.60 -11.89
C GLY A 48 -7.95 0.43 -10.49
N SER A 49 -8.76 1.43 -10.10
CA SER A 49 -9.36 1.55 -8.77
C SER A 49 -8.33 1.57 -7.63
N PHE A 50 -7.12 2.11 -7.85
CA PHE A 50 -6.16 2.33 -6.78
C PHE A 50 -6.28 3.74 -6.21
N THR A 51 -6.06 3.85 -4.91
CA THR A 51 -5.69 5.11 -4.27
C THR A 51 -4.18 5.22 -4.31
N VAL A 52 -3.68 6.22 -5.04
CA VAL A 52 -2.29 6.35 -5.40
C VAL A 52 -1.68 7.63 -4.88
N ASP A 53 -0.52 7.52 -4.22
CA ASP A 53 0.40 8.64 -3.98
C ASP A 53 1.59 8.52 -4.93
N ARG A 54 2.05 9.65 -5.50
CA ARG A 54 3.18 9.74 -6.45
C ARG A 54 4.29 10.68 -5.97
N SER A 55 4.41 10.84 -4.67
CA SER A 55 5.33 11.79 -4.05
C SER A 55 6.79 11.38 -4.18
N SER A 56 7.65 12.38 -4.32
CA SER A 56 9.12 12.19 -4.30
C SER A 56 9.66 11.18 -5.33
N GLY A 57 8.95 10.98 -6.45
CA GLY A 57 9.31 10.01 -7.48
C GLY A 57 8.93 8.55 -7.17
N VAL A 58 8.34 8.30 -6.00
CA VAL A 58 7.79 7.00 -5.58
C VAL A 58 6.29 7.00 -5.85
N GLU A 59 5.78 5.90 -6.42
CA GLU A 59 4.35 5.61 -6.48
C GLU A 59 4.00 4.51 -5.47
N LEU A 60 3.01 4.77 -4.62
CA LEU A 60 2.39 3.78 -3.74
C LEU A 60 0.93 3.64 -4.13
N GLY A 61 0.42 2.43 -4.21
CA GLY A 61 -0.98 2.16 -4.54
C GLY A 61 -1.61 1.17 -3.58
N LEU A 62 -2.85 1.45 -3.18
CA LEU A 62 -3.71 0.54 -2.42
C LEU A 62 -5.08 0.42 -3.07
N ARG A 63 -5.64 -0.80 -3.08
CA ARG A 63 -7.07 -1.03 -3.36
C ARG A 63 -7.59 -2.26 -2.65
N ALA A 64 -8.90 -2.35 -2.47
CA ALA A 64 -9.57 -3.57 -2.05
C ALA A 64 -10.21 -4.30 -3.23
N LYS A 65 -10.41 -5.62 -3.09
CA LYS A 65 -11.18 -6.43 -4.04
C LYS A 65 -11.79 -7.68 -3.40
N ILE A 66 -12.78 -8.28 -4.06
CA ILE A 66 -13.13 -9.69 -3.88
C ILE A 66 -12.16 -10.56 -4.70
N PRO A 67 -11.47 -11.56 -4.10
CA PRO A 67 -10.56 -12.43 -4.82
C PRO A 67 -11.32 -13.31 -5.81
N PHE A 68 -10.63 -13.76 -6.85
CA PHE A 68 -11.13 -14.59 -7.95
C PHE A 68 -12.15 -13.92 -8.88
N THR A 69 -13.09 -13.13 -8.36
CA THR A 69 -13.99 -12.33 -9.20
C THR A 69 -13.36 -10.99 -9.61
N GLY A 70 -12.43 -10.47 -8.80
CA GLY A 70 -11.77 -9.19 -9.04
C GLY A 70 -12.68 -7.99 -8.83
N THR A 71 -13.83 -8.16 -8.16
CA THR A 71 -14.80 -7.08 -7.96
C THR A 71 -14.24 -6.03 -7.00
N LEU A 72 -14.13 -4.77 -7.46
CA LEU A 72 -13.41 -3.72 -6.75
C LEU A 72 -14.29 -2.89 -5.81
N HIS A 73 -15.54 -2.59 -6.17
CA HIS A 73 -16.46 -1.76 -5.37
C HIS A 73 -15.87 -0.45 -4.80
N SER A 74 -15.03 0.23 -5.59
CA SER A 74 -14.55 1.57 -5.24
C SER A 74 -15.69 2.58 -5.24
N ASN A 75 -15.69 3.50 -4.27
CA ASN A 75 -16.60 4.65 -4.22
C ASN A 75 -15.99 5.92 -4.86
N GLY A 76 -14.74 5.85 -5.35
CA GLY A 76 -14.06 6.95 -6.04
C GLY A 76 -13.36 7.97 -5.13
N ASP A 77 -13.25 7.68 -3.85
CA ASP A 77 -12.69 8.55 -2.81
C ASP A 77 -11.70 7.82 -1.87
N GLY A 78 -11.23 6.64 -2.28
CA GLY A 78 -10.35 5.78 -1.48
C GLY A 78 -11.08 4.88 -0.50
N THR A 79 -12.41 4.92 -0.50
CA THR A 79 -13.25 3.96 0.23
C THR A 79 -13.79 2.87 -0.70
N TYR A 80 -13.97 1.66 -0.14
CA TYR A 80 -14.50 0.49 -0.83
C TYR A 80 -15.62 -0.13 0.00
N SER A 81 -16.75 -0.45 -0.64
CA SER A 81 -17.95 -0.91 0.06
C SER A 81 -18.34 -2.33 -0.36
N TYR A 82 -18.42 -3.25 0.59
CA TYR A 82 -18.81 -4.64 0.33
C TYR A 82 -19.97 -5.05 1.22
N THR A 83 -20.81 -5.98 0.76
CA THR A 83 -21.79 -6.61 1.64
C THR A 83 -21.16 -7.72 2.46
N LEU A 84 -21.75 -8.09 3.60
CA LEU A 84 -21.32 -9.28 4.36
C LEU A 84 -21.33 -10.57 3.54
N ALA A 85 -22.25 -10.70 2.57
CA ALA A 85 -22.31 -11.87 1.70
C ALA A 85 -21.10 -11.97 0.76
N GLU A 86 -20.55 -10.82 0.36
CA GLU A 86 -19.35 -10.72 -0.48
C GLU A 86 -18.07 -10.77 0.37
N ALA A 87 -18.07 -10.06 1.50
CA ALA A 87 -16.90 -9.83 2.35
C ALA A 87 -16.53 -11.00 3.27
N ASN A 88 -17.45 -11.92 3.57
CA ASN A 88 -17.22 -13.02 4.50
C ASN A 88 -16.66 -14.28 3.79
N PRO A 89 -15.39 -14.69 3.99
CA PRO A 89 -14.19 -13.99 4.47
C PRO A 89 -13.25 -13.65 3.29
N LYS A 90 -13.75 -12.87 2.34
CA LYS A 90 -13.26 -12.85 0.95
C LYS A 90 -12.98 -11.45 0.44
N TRP A 91 -12.48 -10.52 1.23
CA TRP A 91 -11.83 -9.37 0.59
C TRP A 91 -10.33 -9.46 0.76
N ASN A 92 -9.65 -9.10 -0.32
CA ASN A 92 -8.22 -8.91 -0.37
C ASN A 92 -7.96 -7.41 -0.48
N PHE A 93 -6.78 -7.00 -0.08
CA PHE A 93 -6.22 -5.73 -0.52
C PHE A 93 -5.00 -5.99 -1.40
N ASP A 94 -4.93 -5.26 -2.49
CA ASP A 94 -3.77 -5.21 -3.35
C ASP A 94 -2.94 -3.99 -2.97
N TRP A 95 -1.63 -4.17 -2.93
CA TRP A 95 -0.70 -3.09 -2.65
C TRP A 95 0.46 -3.13 -3.63
N THR A 96 0.97 -1.95 -3.95
CA THR A 96 2.05 -1.77 -4.93
C THR A 96 2.99 -0.66 -4.50
N VAL A 97 4.25 -0.91 -4.78
CA VAL A 97 5.34 0.06 -4.71
C VAL A 97 5.97 0.17 -6.08
N ASN A 98 6.20 1.39 -6.54
CA ASN A 98 7.10 1.70 -7.64
C ASN A 98 8.04 2.83 -7.22
N THR A 99 9.30 2.51 -6.92
CA THR A 99 10.27 3.47 -6.38
C THR A 99 10.84 4.45 -7.40
N ASP A 100 10.59 4.21 -8.68
CA ASP A 100 10.98 5.09 -9.78
C ASP A 100 9.82 5.23 -10.77
N TYR A 101 8.70 5.79 -10.30
CA TYR A 101 7.46 5.91 -11.06
C TYR A 101 7.66 6.55 -12.44
N SER A 102 8.48 7.61 -12.48
CA SER A 102 8.77 8.35 -13.71
C SER A 102 9.83 7.68 -14.60
N GLY A 103 10.55 6.67 -14.10
CA GLY A 103 11.68 6.04 -14.78
C GLY A 103 12.90 6.95 -14.94
N THR A 104 13.06 7.95 -14.05
CA THR A 104 14.13 8.96 -14.17
C THR A 104 15.07 9.01 -12.97
N THR A 105 14.69 8.43 -11.84
CA THR A 105 15.49 8.48 -10.60
C THR A 105 16.53 7.37 -10.53
N GLY A 106 16.29 6.23 -11.19
CA GLY A 106 17.14 5.04 -11.06
C GLY A 106 17.05 4.36 -9.69
N ASN A 107 16.05 4.75 -8.88
CA ASN A 107 15.81 4.16 -7.58
C ASN A 107 15.36 2.70 -7.72
N VAL A 108 15.80 1.86 -6.78
CA VAL A 108 15.40 0.46 -6.67
C VAL A 108 14.66 0.22 -5.36
N ILE A 109 13.92 -0.88 -5.25
CA ILE A 109 13.02 -1.16 -4.12
C ILE A 109 13.77 -1.12 -2.78
N ASN A 110 14.97 -1.70 -2.71
CA ASN A 110 15.76 -1.74 -1.46
C ASN A 110 16.46 -0.41 -1.09
N SER A 111 16.25 0.66 -1.86
CA SER A 111 16.72 2.01 -1.50
C SER A 111 15.82 2.68 -0.44
N PHE A 112 14.70 2.05 -0.10
CA PHE A 112 13.71 2.53 0.87
C PHE A 112 13.40 1.44 1.89
N THR A 113 12.83 1.87 3.02
CA THR A 113 12.10 0.99 3.95
C THR A 113 10.62 1.30 3.88
N TYR A 114 9.79 0.37 4.34
CA TYR A 114 8.36 0.45 4.15
C TYR A 114 7.61 0.15 5.45
N GLU A 115 6.38 0.64 5.52
CA GLU A 115 5.46 0.28 6.59
C GLU A 115 4.09 0.06 5.98
N ILE A 116 3.50 -1.10 6.26
CA ILE A 116 2.08 -1.34 6.02
C ILE A 116 1.38 -1.45 7.37
N GLY A 117 0.29 -0.72 7.53
CA GLY A 117 -0.59 -0.85 8.69
C GLY A 117 -1.90 -1.47 8.29
N ILE A 118 -2.31 -2.49 9.04
CA ILE A 118 -3.58 -3.20 8.86
C ILE A 118 -4.39 -3.02 10.13
N ASP A 119 -5.54 -2.37 10.02
CA ASP A 119 -6.43 -2.13 11.16
C ASP A 119 -7.22 -3.38 11.54
N PHE A 120 -7.23 -3.73 12.83
CA PHE A 120 -7.99 -4.83 13.40
C PHE A 120 -9.17 -4.39 14.27
N ASP A 121 -9.40 -3.09 14.46
CA ASP A 121 -10.60 -2.56 15.10
C ASP A 121 -11.70 -2.38 14.04
N PRO A 122 -12.83 -3.14 14.07
CA PRO A 122 -13.92 -2.95 13.12
C PRO A 122 -14.76 -1.68 13.41
N GLY A 123 -14.48 -0.97 14.49
CA GLY A 123 -15.22 0.20 14.97
C GLY A 123 -14.83 1.52 14.30
N ILE A 124 -14.99 2.62 15.06
CA ILE A 124 -14.61 3.98 14.62
C ILE A 124 -13.16 4.34 14.97
N GLY A 125 -12.50 3.51 15.79
CA GLY A 125 -11.10 3.63 16.14
C GLY A 125 -10.24 2.78 15.22
N THR A 126 -8.93 2.83 15.44
CA THR A 126 -7.96 2.00 14.71
C THR A 126 -7.06 1.27 15.70
N ASP A 127 -6.77 0.00 15.44
CA ASP A 127 -5.77 -0.80 16.14
C ASP A 127 -4.84 -1.49 15.13
N PHE A 128 -3.90 -0.70 14.60
CA PHE A 128 -3.01 -1.15 13.53
C PHE A 128 -2.03 -2.22 14.00
N PHE A 129 -1.93 -3.30 13.23
CA PHE A 129 -0.72 -4.11 13.13
C PHE A 129 0.15 -3.52 12.02
N ALA A 130 1.31 -2.96 12.40
CA ALA A 130 2.24 -2.31 11.48
C ALA A 130 3.59 -3.04 11.42
N PHE A 131 4.12 -3.21 10.22
CA PHE A 131 5.41 -3.87 9.98
C PHE A 131 5.97 -3.48 8.60
N ASP A 132 7.26 -3.78 8.35
CA ASP A 132 7.86 -3.66 7.01
C ASP A 132 7.53 -4.92 6.17
N PRO A 133 6.74 -4.80 5.08
CA PRO A 133 6.34 -5.92 4.26
C PRO A 133 7.38 -6.41 3.25
N ILE A 134 8.50 -5.71 3.08
CA ILE A 134 9.45 -5.92 1.97
C ILE A 134 10.85 -6.27 2.47
N THR A 135 11.33 -5.61 3.51
CA THR A 135 12.73 -5.74 3.96
C THR A 135 12.98 -7.12 4.59
N PRO A 136 13.93 -7.93 4.08
CA PRO A 136 14.28 -9.22 4.68
C PRO A 136 14.70 -9.11 6.15
N SER A 137 14.23 -10.04 6.96
CA SER A 137 14.59 -10.17 8.37
C SER A 137 14.91 -11.63 8.73
N THR A 138 15.38 -11.88 9.95
CA THR A 138 15.59 -13.25 10.43
C THR A 138 14.29 -14.04 10.53
N ALA A 139 13.17 -13.37 10.83
CA ALA A 139 11.85 -13.99 10.93
C ALA A 139 11.19 -14.21 9.55
N ALA A 140 11.48 -13.33 8.59
CA ALA A 140 10.99 -13.40 7.23
C ALA A 140 12.14 -13.07 6.26
N PRO A 141 12.98 -14.06 5.89
CA PRO A 141 14.21 -13.82 5.14
C PRO A 141 13.98 -13.56 3.65
N PHE A 142 12.77 -13.80 3.15
CA PHE A 142 12.30 -13.44 1.82
C PHE A 142 10.77 -13.48 1.80
N TYR A 143 10.19 -12.92 0.74
CA TYR A 143 8.75 -12.89 0.51
C TYR A 143 8.44 -13.31 -0.93
N ASP A 144 7.23 -13.80 -1.15
CA ASP A 144 6.74 -14.25 -2.46
C ASP A 144 6.06 -13.10 -3.22
N HIS A 145 6.77 -11.99 -3.39
CA HIS A 145 6.23 -10.82 -4.09
C HIS A 145 6.50 -10.92 -5.59
N SER A 146 5.57 -10.41 -6.40
CA SER A 146 5.82 -10.23 -7.83
C SER A 146 6.61 -8.93 -8.03
N ILE A 147 7.81 -9.04 -8.59
CA ILE A 147 8.79 -7.96 -8.71
C ILE A 147 9.11 -7.69 -10.18
N GLY A 148 9.29 -6.43 -10.56
CA GLY A 148 9.58 -6.07 -11.94
C GLY A 148 9.98 -4.62 -12.15
N THR A 149 9.84 -4.15 -13.38
CA THR A 149 10.22 -2.80 -13.80
C THR A 149 9.04 -2.03 -14.38
N ASN A 150 9.23 -0.75 -14.73
CA ASN A 150 8.24 0.03 -15.49
C ASN A 150 7.95 -0.51 -16.91
N SER A 151 8.63 -1.57 -17.34
CA SER A 151 8.36 -2.28 -18.60
C SER A 151 7.67 -3.63 -18.40
N THR A 152 7.46 -4.07 -17.17
CA THR A 152 6.83 -5.36 -16.88
C THR A 152 5.34 -5.33 -17.23
N GLY A 153 4.91 -6.23 -18.11
CA GLY A 153 3.51 -6.35 -18.51
C GLY A 153 2.63 -7.05 -17.46
N ASN A 154 1.32 -7.08 -17.73
CA ASN A 154 0.33 -7.73 -16.87
C ASN A 154 0.72 -9.19 -16.54
N GLY A 155 0.77 -9.52 -15.25
CA GLY A 155 1.17 -10.85 -14.76
C GLY A 155 2.60 -11.27 -15.08
N GLY A 156 3.45 -10.34 -15.51
CA GLY A 156 4.84 -10.60 -15.90
C GLY A 156 5.85 -10.39 -14.78
N GLY A 157 5.41 -10.21 -13.53
CA GLY A 157 6.31 -10.10 -12.39
C GLY A 157 7.12 -11.38 -12.17
N ALA A 158 8.29 -11.22 -11.58
CA ALA A 158 9.15 -12.32 -11.19
C ALA A 158 9.11 -12.51 -9.67
N GLU A 159 8.89 -13.74 -9.24
CA GLU A 159 8.98 -14.18 -7.85
C GLU A 159 10.31 -14.93 -7.60
N VAL A 160 10.58 -15.24 -6.33
CA VAL A 160 11.66 -16.18 -5.99
C VAL A 160 11.27 -17.56 -6.53
N PRO A 161 12.08 -18.19 -7.41
CA PRO A 161 11.71 -19.45 -8.03
C PRO A 161 11.82 -20.60 -7.01
N LEU A 162 10.68 -20.97 -6.42
CA LEU A 162 10.56 -22.11 -5.51
C LEU A 162 9.72 -23.21 -6.15
N SER A 163 10.23 -24.45 -6.12
CA SER A 163 9.41 -25.61 -6.42
C SER A 163 8.32 -25.83 -5.36
N ASN A 164 7.28 -26.61 -5.69
CA ASN A 164 6.21 -26.96 -4.75
C ASN A 164 6.15 -28.49 -4.56
N PRO A 165 6.62 -29.03 -3.41
CA PRO A 165 7.23 -28.34 -2.28
C PRO A 165 8.68 -27.91 -2.54
N PRO A 166 9.18 -26.85 -1.88
CA PRO A 166 10.54 -26.37 -2.10
C PRO A 166 11.58 -27.32 -1.49
N THR A 167 12.71 -27.45 -2.17
CA THR A 167 13.89 -28.18 -1.68
C THR A 167 14.66 -27.36 -0.65
N ALA A 168 15.45 -28.02 0.19
CA ALA A 168 16.31 -27.34 1.16
C ALA A 168 17.34 -26.40 0.50
N ALA A 169 17.81 -26.74 -0.72
CA ALA A 169 18.74 -25.92 -1.47
C ALA A 169 18.08 -24.63 -1.98
N GLU A 170 16.84 -24.71 -2.48
CA GLU A 170 16.06 -23.54 -2.90
C GLU A 170 15.78 -22.61 -1.72
N LEU A 171 15.36 -23.18 -0.57
CA LEU A 171 15.12 -22.39 0.65
C LEU A 171 16.39 -21.69 1.15
N ALA A 172 17.56 -22.33 1.03
CA ALA A 172 18.83 -21.71 1.40
C ALA A 172 19.26 -20.58 0.45
N ALA A 173 18.88 -20.65 -0.84
CA ALA A 173 19.22 -19.65 -1.84
C ALA A 173 18.22 -18.47 -1.90
N ALA A 174 16.95 -18.71 -1.52
CA ALA A 174 15.84 -17.78 -1.63
C ALA A 174 16.12 -16.37 -1.05
N PRO A 175 16.74 -16.20 0.14
CA PRO A 175 17.04 -14.87 0.68
C PRO A 175 17.98 -14.03 -0.21
N GLY A 176 18.95 -14.68 -0.86
CA GLY A 176 19.87 -14.00 -1.77
C GLY A 176 19.23 -13.64 -3.11
N LEU A 177 18.37 -14.53 -3.63
CA LEU A 177 17.59 -14.27 -4.84
C LEU A 177 16.61 -13.13 -4.64
N TYR A 178 15.88 -13.12 -3.53
CA TYR A 178 14.95 -12.04 -3.19
C TYR A 178 15.66 -10.69 -3.06
N GLN A 179 16.79 -10.63 -2.34
CA GLN A 179 17.62 -9.42 -2.25
C GLN A 179 18.09 -8.93 -3.63
N THR A 180 18.43 -9.85 -4.53
CA THR A 180 18.80 -9.52 -5.92
C THR A 180 17.61 -8.93 -6.68
N LEU A 181 16.41 -9.47 -6.50
CA LEU A 181 15.20 -8.93 -7.13
C LEU A 181 14.92 -7.50 -6.66
N ILE A 182 14.83 -7.25 -5.35
CA ILE A 182 14.55 -5.90 -4.83
C ILE A 182 15.70 -4.90 -5.02
N GLY A 183 16.91 -5.37 -5.27
CA GLY A 183 18.08 -4.53 -5.56
C GLY A 183 18.24 -4.14 -7.02
N ASN A 184 17.54 -4.80 -7.95
CA ASN A 184 17.67 -4.56 -9.39
C ASN A 184 16.36 -4.07 -10.05
N ASN A 185 15.29 -3.99 -9.29
CA ASN A 185 13.95 -3.67 -9.77
C ASN A 185 13.36 -2.50 -8.98
N ASN A 186 12.41 -1.80 -9.59
CA ASN A 186 11.75 -0.65 -8.98
C ASN A 186 10.27 -0.91 -8.68
N VAL A 187 9.66 -1.98 -9.20
CA VAL A 187 8.24 -2.31 -8.99
C VAL A 187 8.09 -3.58 -8.17
N LEU A 188 7.23 -3.53 -7.15
CA LEU A 188 6.85 -4.68 -6.32
C LEU A 188 5.35 -4.62 -6.02
N GLN A 189 4.67 -5.76 -6.16
CA GLN A 189 3.23 -5.84 -5.95
C GLN A 189 2.82 -7.15 -5.29
N GLN A 190 1.72 -7.10 -4.53
CA GLN A 190 1.13 -8.27 -3.91
C GLN A 190 -0.35 -8.06 -3.56
N SER A 191 -1.07 -9.18 -3.41
CA SER A 191 -2.44 -9.24 -2.92
C SER A 191 -2.52 -10.07 -1.64
N TRP A 192 -3.09 -9.50 -0.59
CA TRP A 192 -3.21 -10.16 0.70
C TRP A 192 -4.63 -10.17 1.24
N ARG A 193 -4.87 -11.14 2.13
CA ARG A 193 -6.08 -11.20 2.95
C ARG A 193 -5.77 -10.66 4.32
N HIS A 194 -6.72 -9.90 4.87
CA HIS A 194 -6.66 -9.43 6.26
C HIS A 194 -6.42 -10.59 7.25
N ALA A 195 -7.13 -11.69 7.07
CA ALA A 195 -7.05 -12.88 7.93
C ALA A 195 -5.65 -13.51 8.04
N PHE A 196 -4.75 -13.29 7.08
CA PHE A 196 -3.38 -13.83 7.13
C PHE A 196 -2.56 -13.30 8.31
N PHE A 197 -2.94 -12.14 8.84
CA PHE A 197 -2.16 -11.45 9.86
C PHE A 197 -2.72 -11.65 11.27
N THR A 198 -3.81 -12.41 11.46
CA THR A 198 -4.38 -12.71 12.79
C THR A 198 -3.37 -13.38 13.73
N ALA A 199 -2.72 -14.46 13.25
CA ALA A 199 -1.72 -15.18 14.03
C ALA A 199 -0.45 -14.35 14.29
N LEU A 200 -0.02 -13.54 13.31
CA LEU A 200 1.20 -12.72 13.41
C LEU A 200 1.00 -11.49 14.30
N SER A 201 -0.19 -10.88 14.27
CA SER A 201 -0.52 -9.69 15.06
C SER A 201 -0.91 -10.02 16.50
N GLY A 202 -1.33 -11.25 16.77
CA GLY A 202 -1.98 -11.61 18.04
C GLY A 202 -3.36 -10.96 18.21
N LYS A 203 -3.93 -10.40 17.14
CA LYS A 203 -5.23 -9.72 17.12
C LYS A 203 -6.29 -10.61 16.47
N SER A 204 -7.54 -10.40 16.86
CA SER A 204 -8.68 -11.14 16.32
C SER A 204 -9.29 -10.40 15.14
N TYR A 205 -9.65 -11.15 14.10
CA TYR A 205 -10.43 -10.65 12.97
C TYR A 205 -11.61 -11.59 12.73
N ASP A 206 -12.83 -11.05 12.83
CA ASP A 206 -14.06 -11.78 12.53
C ASP A 206 -14.68 -11.23 11.24
N PRO A 207 -14.51 -11.92 10.10
CA PRO A 207 -15.04 -11.49 8.81
C PRO A 207 -16.57 -11.64 8.68
N THR A 208 -17.23 -12.19 9.70
CA THR A 208 -18.70 -12.36 9.73
C THR A 208 -19.42 -11.15 10.32
N ILE A 209 -18.67 -10.22 10.93
CA ILE A 209 -19.18 -9.01 11.55
C ILE A 209 -18.89 -7.83 10.63
N GLY A 210 -19.86 -6.92 10.50
CA GLY A 210 -19.64 -5.68 9.76
C GLY A 210 -18.63 -4.81 10.48
N GLY A 211 -17.89 -4.00 9.72
CA GLY A 211 -16.89 -3.12 10.27
C GLY A 211 -16.32 -2.17 9.24
N THR A 212 -15.55 -1.21 9.74
CA THR A 212 -14.69 -0.34 8.94
C THR A 212 -13.25 -0.76 9.20
N TYR A 213 -12.46 -0.90 8.15
CA TYR A 213 -11.06 -1.32 8.26
C TYR A 213 -10.19 -0.38 7.45
N ASP A 214 -9.25 0.27 8.12
CA ASP A 214 -8.27 1.11 7.46
C ASP A 214 -7.00 0.31 7.12
N ILE A 215 -6.42 0.61 5.95
CA ILE A 215 -5.12 0.06 5.53
C ILE A 215 -4.29 1.22 5.00
N TYR A 216 -3.03 1.30 5.43
CA TYR A 216 -2.09 2.27 4.88
C TYR A 216 -0.79 1.62 4.43
N LEU A 217 -0.14 2.27 3.49
CA LEU A 217 1.20 1.94 2.99
C LEU A 217 2.04 3.21 2.95
N ALA A 218 3.22 3.16 3.55
CA ALA A 218 4.18 4.26 3.57
C ALA A 218 5.57 3.78 3.12
N ALA A 219 6.31 4.69 2.47
CA ALA A 219 7.70 4.49 2.09
C ALA A 219 8.58 5.55 2.74
N PHE A 220 9.77 5.14 3.14
CA PHE A 220 10.72 5.98 3.87
C PHE A 220 12.09 5.96 3.18
N ALA A 221 12.67 7.14 2.99
CA ALA A 221 14.05 7.31 2.57
C ALA A 221 14.86 7.84 3.76
N ASN A 222 15.89 7.12 4.18
CA ASN A 222 16.73 7.50 5.33
C ASN A 222 15.91 7.80 6.61
N GLY A 223 14.84 7.04 6.84
CA GLY A 223 13.94 7.20 7.99
C GLY A 223 12.92 8.35 7.88
N VAL A 224 12.89 9.08 6.76
CA VAL A 224 11.90 10.14 6.50
C VAL A 224 10.82 9.61 5.56
N GLN A 225 9.55 9.75 5.92
CA GLN A 225 8.42 9.38 5.05
C GLN A 225 8.45 10.23 3.76
N VAL A 226 8.46 9.58 2.60
CA VAL A 226 8.52 10.24 1.28
C VAL A 226 7.24 10.08 0.47
N ALA A 227 6.44 9.06 0.79
CA ALA A 227 5.13 8.79 0.19
C ALA A 227 4.26 8.00 1.19
N ARG A 228 2.94 8.20 1.13
CA ARG A 228 1.94 7.45 1.90
C ARG A 228 0.60 7.45 1.19
N THR A 229 -0.06 6.30 1.18
CA THR A 229 -1.44 6.14 0.72
C THR A 229 -2.24 5.32 1.73
N ASP A 230 -3.54 5.57 1.78
CA ASP A 230 -4.47 4.98 2.75
C ASP A 230 -5.77 4.62 2.02
N ILE A 231 -6.41 3.52 2.41
CA ILE A 231 -7.74 3.13 1.95
C ILE A 231 -8.60 2.72 3.14
N GLN A 232 -9.92 2.81 2.95
CA GLN A 232 -10.88 2.34 3.92
C GLN A 232 -11.80 1.29 3.28
N VAL A 233 -11.98 0.16 3.96
CA VAL A 233 -12.91 -0.88 3.55
C VAL A 233 -14.09 -0.90 4.52
N THR A 234 -15.30 -0.75 3.98
CA THR A 234 -16.53 -0.78 4.77
C THR A 234 -17.34 -2.02 4.44
N VAL A 235 -17.75 -2.72 5.49
CA VAL A 235 -18.66 -3.87 5.43
C VAL A 235 -19.82 -3.54 6.36
N PRO A 236 -21.01 -3.15 5.86
CA PRO A 236 -22.10 -2.71 6.72
C PRO A 236 -22.54 -3.80 7.69
N GLU A 237 -22.75 -3.42 8.95
CA GLU A 237 -23.44 -4.28 9.90
C GLU A 237 -24.88 -4.55 9.43
N PRO A 238 -25.47 -5.73 9.74
CA PRO A 238 -26.88 -5.97 9.48
C PRO A 238 -27.70 -4.94 10.26
N ALA A 239 -28.39 -4.03 9.55
CA ALA A 239 -29.01 -2.85 10.13
C ALA A 239 -29.80 -3.16 11.44
N PRO A 240 -29.33 -2.72 12.61
CA PRO A 240 -30.02 -2.92 13.88
C PRO A 240 -31.44 -2.32 13.87
N PHE A 241 -31.63 -1.27 13.08
CA PHE A 241 -32.91 -0.59 12.88
C PHE A 241 -33.97 -1.46 12.21
N ALA A 242 -33.59 -2.40 11.33
CA ALA A 242 -34.53 -3.33 10.73
C ALA A 242 -35.08 -4.32 11.78
N LEU A 243 -34.21 -4.83 12.65
CA LEU A 243 -34.60 -5.70 13.76
C LEU A 243 -35.40 -4.92 14.83
N MET A 244 -35.03 -3.68 15.11
CA MET A 244 -35.78 -2.80 16.00
C MET A 244 -37.16 -2.44 15.42
N ALA A 245 -37.26 -2.15 14.12
CA ALA A 245 -38.54 -1.88 13.47
C ALA A 245 -39.45 -3.13 13.45
N LEU A 246 -38.89 -4.31 13.18
CA LEU A 246 -39.61 -5.58 13.25
C LEU A 246 -40.06 -5.91 14.68
N SER A 247 -39.23 -5.64 15.69
CA SER A 247 -39.60 -5.87 17.09
C SER A 247 -40.70 -4.90 17.55
N LEU A 248 -40.63 -3.63 17.14
CA LEU A 248 -41.69 -2.63 17.39
C LEU A 248 -43.00 -2.98 16.69
N LEU A 249 -42.95 -3.44 15.44
CA LEU A 249 -44.12 -3.93 14.70
C LEU A 249 -44.72 -5.18 15.37
N GLY A 250 -43.88 -6.13 15.77
CA GLY A 250 -44.31 -7.33 16.51
C GLY A 250 -44.99 -7.00 17.83
N MET A 251 -44.43 -6.07 18.61
CA MET A 251 -45.04 -5.57 19.85
C MET A 251 -46.36 -4.83 19.60
N GLY A 252 -46.44 -4.04 18.54
CA GLY A 252 -47.67 -3.35 18.13
C GLY A 252 -48.81 -4.32 17.77
N LEU A 253 -48.49 -5.38 17.03
CA LEU A 253 -49.44 -6.44 16.67
C LEU A 253 -49.86 -7.28 17.88
N TYR A 254 -48.93 -7.58 18.80
CA TYR A 254 -49.23 -8.30 20.04
C TYR A 254 -50.20 -7.52 20.94
N ARG A 255 -49.99 -6.21 21.11
CA ARG A 255 -50.86 -5.34 21.90
C ARG A 255 -52.28 -5.26 21.33
N ARG A 256 -52.43 -5.36 19.99
CA ARG A 256 -53.72 -5.32 19.31
C ARG A 256 -54.54 -6.61 19.49
N LYS A 257 -53.90 -7.75 19.77
CA LYS A 257 -54.57 -9.03 20.08
C LYS A 257 -55.07 -9.16 21.53
N ARG A 258 -54.60 -8.28 22.43
CA ARG A 258 -54.98 -8.30 23.87
C ARG A 258 -56.07 -7.29 24.24
N ARG A 259 -56.54 -6.49 23.28
CA ARG A 259 -57.73 -5.66 23.40
C ARG A 259 -58.87 -6.33 22.65
#